data_AF-A0A382ULD6-F1
#
_entry.id   AF-A0A382ULD6-F1
#
_cell.length_a   1.000
_cell.length_b   1.000
_cell.length_c   1.000
_cell.angle_alpha   90.00
_cell.angle_beta   90.00
_cell.angle_gamma   90.00
#
_symmetry.space_group_name_H-M   'P 1'
#
loop_
_entity.id
_entity.type
_entity.pdbx_description
1 polymer ?
#
loop_
_entity_poly.entity_id
_entity_poly.type
_entity_poly.pdbx_seq_one_letter_code
_entity_poly.pdbx_strand_id
1 'polypeptide(L)'
;MEVYLPIAGLSVDIYVLLFLGLAVGFLSGMFGVGGGFLMTPLLMMMGIPPAVAVASEANHILAASFSGLLAHIRGANVDFKMGLILLIGGVIGSALGVFILRGILSIGQEKFFI
;
A
#
# COMPACT_ATOMS: atom_id res chain seq x y z
N MET A 1 -12.93 -19.85 -8.28
CA MET A 1 -12.76 -20.65 -7.04
C MET A 1 -12.71 -19.65 -5.92
N GLU A 2 -13.66 -19.70 -4.99
CA GLU A 2 -13.76 -18.68 -3.95
C GLU A 2 -12.82 -18.97 -2.78
N VAL A 3 -12.09 -17.94 -2.36
CA VAL A 3 -11.26 -17.95 -1.15
C VAL A 3 -11.90 -17.01 -0.15
N TYR A 4 -12.22 -17.54 1.02
CA TYR A 4 -12.73 -16.75 2.13
C TYR A 4 -11.59 -15.98 2.79
N LEU A 5 -11.72 -14.66 2.85
CA LEU A 5 -10.77 -13.76 3.52
C LEU A 5 -11.26 -13.52 4.96
N PRO A 6 -10.72 -14.21 5.98
CA PRO A 6 -11.25 -14.15 7.34
C PRO A 6 -11.09 -12.78 8.00
N ILE A 7 -10.10 -12.00 7.55
CA ILE A 7 -9.83 -10.64 8.05
C ILE A 7 -10.77 -9.61 7.40
N ALA A 8 -11.17 -9.83 6.14
CA ALA A 8 -12.08 -8.94 5.43
C ALA A 8 -13.56 -9.34 5.58
N GLY A 9 -13.85 -10.59 6.00
CA GLY A 9 -15.20 -11.13 6.11
C GLY A 9 -15.88 -11.40 4.77
N LEU A 10 -15.11 -11.49 3.68
CA LEU A 10 -15.60 -11.59 2.30
C LEU A 10 -15.01 -12.80 1.58
N SER A 11 -15.81 -13.44 0.74
CA SER A 11 -15.34 -14.43 -0.23
C SER A 11 -15.00 -13.73 -1.54
N VAL A 12 -13.78 -13.94 -2.04
CA VAL A 12 -13.32 -13.35 -3.30
C VAL A 12 -12.82 -14.47 -4.21
N ASP A 13 -13.06 -14.34 -5.51
CA ASP A 13 -12.52 -15.29 -6.48
C ASP A 13 -10.99 -15.16 -6.58
N ILE A 14 -10.30 -16.30 -6.45
CA ILE A 14 -8.84 -16.37 -6.54
C ILE A 14 -8.29 -15.82 -7.86
N TYR A 15 -9.01 -16.01 -8.97
CA TYR A 15 -8.57 -15.53 -10.29
C TYR A 15 -8.56 -14.00 -10.35
N VAL A 16 -9.52 -13.36 -9.68
CA VAL A 16 -9.56 -11.89 -9.57
C VAL A 16 -8.35 -11.41 -8.77
N LEU A 17 -8.06 -12.02 -7.61
CA LEU A 17 -6.90 -11.65 -6.79
C LEU A 17 -5.58 -11.81 -7.55
N LEU A 18 -5.44 -12.90 -8.31
CA LEU A 18 -4.23 -13.19 -9.09
C LEU A 18 -4.04 -12.20 -10.23
N PHE A 19 -5.11 -11.90 -10.98
CA PHE A 19 -5.06 -10.90 -12.05
C PHE A 19 -4.79 -9.50 -11.51
N LEU A 20 -5.46 -9.11 -10.42
CA LEU A 20 -5.30 -7.81 -9.79
C LEU A 20 -3.86 -7.64 -9.29
N GLY A 21 -3.32 -8.64 -8.60
CA GLY A 21 -1.94 -8.63 -8.11
C GLY A 21 -0.91 -8.55 -9.24
N LEU A 22 -1.11 -9.30 -10.32
CA LEU A 22 -0.21 -9.24 -11.49
C LEU A 22 -0.30 -7.91 -12.23
N ALA A 23 -1.51 -7.41 -12.50
CA ALA A 23 -1.71 -6.16 -13.21
C ALA A 23 -1.17 -4.97 -12.42
N VAL A 24 -1.52 -4.89 -11.13
CA VAL A 24 -1.05 -3.80 -10.27
C VAL A 24 0.44 -3.93 -9.99
N GLY A 25 0.96 -5.14 -9.77
CA GLY A 25 2.39 -5.38 -9.58
C GLY A 25 3.22 -4.99 -10.81
N PHE A 26 2.74 -5.31 -12.01
CA PHE A 26 3.38 -4.91 -13.27
C PHE A 26 3.40 -3.39 -13.45
N LEU A 27 2.23 -2.73 -13.32
CA LEU A 27 2.13 -1.28 -13.42
C LEU A 27 2.97 -0.58 -12.35
N SER A 28 2.90 -1.05 -11.11
CA SER A 28 3.71 -0.57 -9.98
C SER A 28 5.19 -0.68 -10.26
N GLY A 29 5.65 -1.81 -10.81
CA GLY A 29 7.04 -2.03 -11.18
C GLY A 29 7.51 -1.09 -12.29
N MET A 30 6.65 -0.77 -13.27
CA MET A 30 6.95 0.19 -14.33
C MET A 30 7.08 1.62 -13.80
N PHE A 31 6.17 2.04 -12.92
CA PHE A 31 6.12 3.42 -12.42
C PHE A 31 6.98 3.65 -11.16
N GLY A 32 7.44 2.60 -10.49
CA GLY A 32 8.25 2.69 -9.27
C GLY A 32 7.51 3.22 -8.04
N VAL A 33 6.17 3.32 -8.08
CA VAL A 33 5.36 3.97 -7.02
C VAL A 33 4.95 3.01 -5.88
N GLY A 34 5.34 1.73 -5.94
CA GLY A 34 5.05 0.76 -4.89
C GLY A 34 3.64 0.14 -4.90
N GLY A 35 2.74 0.55 -5.80
CA GLY A 35 1.51 -0.19 -6.12
C GLY A 35 0.33 0.04 -5.17
N GLY A 36 0.60 0.48 -3.95
CA GLY A 36 -0.43 0.79 -2.94
C GLY A 36 -1.42 1.86 -3.37
N PHE A 37 -1.03 2.77 -4.26
CA PHE A 37 -1.93 3.83 -4.77
C PHE A 37 -3.07 3.28 -5.64
N LEU A 38 -2.87 2.13 -6.31
CA LEU A 38 -3.89 1.48 -7.14
C LEU A 38 -4.61 0.39 -6.37
N MET A 39 -3.86 -0.46 -5.67
CA MET A 39 -4.43 -1.66 -5.06
C MET A 39 -5.34 -1.31 -3.86
N THR A 40 -4.96 -0.34 -3.02
CA THR A 40 -5.78 0.09 -1.88
C THR A 40 -7.20 0.53 -2.30
N PRO A 41 -7.37 1.48 -3.25
CA PRO A 41 -8.72 1.86 -3.69
C PRO A 41 -9.46 0.74 -4.42
N LEU A 42 -8.77 -0.11 -5.19
CA LEU A 42 -9.41 -1.26 -5.84
C LEU A 42 -9.98 -2.26 -4.84
N LEU A 43 -9.22 -2.60 -3.78
CA LEU A 43 -9.69 -3.48 -2.70
C LEU A 43 -10.87 -2.84 -1.94
N MET A 44 -10.82 -1.53 -1.68
CA MET A 44 -11.94 -0.81 -1.06
C MET A 44 -13.21 -0.84 -1.95
N MET A 45 -13.07 -0.69 -3.26
CA MET A 45 -14.20 -0.81 -4.21
C MET A 45 -14.79 -2.23 -4.26
N MET A 46 -13.99 -3.25 -3.93
CA MET A 46 -14.47 -4.63 -3.77
C MET A 46 -15.18 -4.86 -2.42
N GLY A 47 -15.32 -3.83 -1.58
CA GLY A 47 -15.98 -3.90 -0.28
C GLY A 47 -15.06 -4.31 0.87
N ILE A 48 -13.75 -4.46 0.64
CA ILE A 48 -12.79 -4.78 1.70
C ILE A 48 -12.64 -3.57 2.63
N PRO A 49 -12.74 -3.75 3.96
CA PRO A 49 -12.62 -2.64 4.90
C PRO A 49 -11.30 -1.86 4.72
N PRO A 50 -11.31 -0.52 4.81
CA PRO A 50 -10.12 0.30 4.53
C PRO A 50 -8.90 -0.09 5.36
N ALA A 51 -9.10 -0.42 6.64
CA ALA A 51 -8.02 -0.86 7.53
C ALA A 51 -7.33 -2.15 7.04
N VAL A 52 -8.11 -3.09 6.48
CA VAL A 52 -7.60 -4.38 5.98
C VAL A 52 -6.90 -4.19 4.63
N ALA A 53 -7.47 -3.35 3.76
CA ALA A 53 -6.87 -3.01 2.47
C ALA A 53 -5.49 -2.36 2.65
N VAL A 54 -5.39 -1.31 3.49
CA VAL A 54 -4.12 -0.61 3.75
C VAL A 54 -3.09 -1.53 4.41
N ALA A 55 -3.49 -2.35 5.39
CA ALA A 55 -2.58 -3.26 6.07
C ALA A 55 -2.03 -4.34 5.13
N SER A 56 -2.87 -4.86 4.23
CA SER A 56 -2.46 -5.86 3.24
C SER A 56 -1.46 -5.26 2.23
N GLU A 57 -1.71 -4.02 1.79
CA GLU A 57 -0.85 -3.32 0.84
C GLU A 57 0.53 -2.97 1.37
N ALA A 58 0.67 -2.71 2.68
CA ALA A 58 1.98 -2.44 3.26
C ALA A 58 3.00 -3.55 2.94
N ASN A 59 2.59 -4.82 3.06
CA ASN A 59 3.46 -5.96 2.75
C ASN A 59 3.76 -6.08 1.25
N HIS A 60 2.77 -5.78 0.42
CA HIS A 60 2.91 -5.81 -1.03
C HIS A 60 3.89 -4.73 -1.53
N ILE A 61 3.75 -3.50 -1.05
CA ILE A 61 4.67 -2.39 -1.32
C ILE A 61 6.10 -2.77 -0.90
N LEU A 62 6.27 -3.32 0.31
CA LEU A 62 7.59 -3.74 0.80
C LEU A 62 8.25 -4.77 -0.12
N ALA A 63 7.50 -5.80 -0.54
CA ALA A 63 8.01 -6.82 -1.46
C ALA A 63 8.38 -6.23 -2.83
N ALA A 64 7.53 -5.37 -3.39
CA ALA A 64 7.77 -4.71 -4.67
C ALA A 64 8.98 -3.76 -4.61
N SER A 65 9.07 -2.93 -3.58
CA SER A 65 10.19 -2.00 -3.35
C SER A 65 11.51 -2.74 -3.13
N PHE A 66 11.50 -3.85 -2.39
CA PHE A 66 12.71 -4.66 -2.18
C PHE A 66 13.18 -5.31 -3.49
N SER A 67 12.26 -5.86 -4.28
CA SER A 67 12.56 -6.38 -5.61
C SER A 67 13.15 -5.31 -6.54
N GLY A 68 12.55 -4.12 -6.55
CA GLY A 68 13.03 -2.97 -7.33
C GLY A 68 14.43 -2.50 -6.91
N LEU A 69 14.68 -2.42 -5.60
CA LEU A 69 15.99 -2.10 -5.05
C LEU A 69 17.05 -3.13 -5.50
N LEU A 70 16.74 -4.42 -5.39
CA LEU A 70 17.66 -5.49 -5.77
C LEU A 70 18.03 -5.43 -7.27
N ALA A 71 17.06 -5.10 -8.13
CA ALA A 71 17.29 -4.89 -9.55
C ALA A 71 18.21 -3.69 -9.83
N HIS A 72 18.03 -2.58 -9.11
CA HIS A 72 18.83 -1.35 -9.30
C HIS A 72 20.23 -1.44 -8.67
N ILE A 73 20.40 -2.21 -7.59
CA ILE A 73 21.72 -2.49 -6.99
C ILE A 73 22.65 -3.13 -8.02
N ARG A 74 22.15 -4.06 -8.83
CA ARG A 74 22.95 -4.72 -9.89
C ARG A 74 23.46 -3.73 -10.94
N GLY A 75 22.77 -2.63 -11.15
CA GLY A 75 23.17 -1.55 -12.06
C GLY A 75 24.02 -0.44 -11.41
N ALA A 76 24.37 -0.56 -10.12
CA ALA A 76 25.08 0.45 -9.34
C ALA A 76 24.42 1.85 -9.33
N ASN A 77 23.11 1.93 -9.60
CA ASN A 77 22.35 3.17 -9.74
C ASN A 77 21.61 3.59 -8.45
N VAL A 78 22.07 3.10 -7.29
CA VAL A 78 21.38 3.33 -6.01
C VAL A 78 22.12 4.39 -5.19
N ASP A 79 21.48 5.54 -5.00
CA ASP A 79 21.93 6.55 -4.05
C ASP A 79 21.35 6.27 -2.65
N PHE A 80 22.14 5.57 -1.83
CA PHE A 80 21.78 5.26 -0.45
C PHE A 80 21.65 6.50 0.45
N LYS A 81 22.36 7.58 0.14
CA LYS A 81 22.29 8.81 0.92
C LYS A 81 20.93 9.48 0.72
N MET A 82 20.50 9.61 -0.54
CA MET A 82 19.15 10.08 -0.86
C MET A 82 18.08 9.13 -0.32
N GLY A 83 18.29 7.82 -0.41
CA GLY A 83 17.39 6.82 0.18
C GLY A 83 17.17 7.04 1.69
N LEU A 84 18.25 7.32 2.44
CA LEU A 84 18.16 7.57 3.88
C LEU A 84 17.43 8.89 4.20
N ILE A 85 17.68 9.95 3.42
CA ILE A 85 16.98 11.25 3.58
C ILE A 85 15.48 11.07 3.35
N LEU A 86 15.10 10.35 2.30
CA LEU A 86 13.70 10.05 1.99
C LEU A 86 13.05 9.17 3.05
N LEU A 87 13.78 8.18 3.59
CA LEU A 87 13.30 7.33 4.69
C LEU A 87 12.96 8.17 5.92
N ILE A 88 13.90 9.00 6.38
CA ILE A 88 13.71 9.83 7.58
C ILE A 88 12.55 10.82 7.36
N GLY A 89 12.54 11.51 6.23
CA GLY A 89 11.46 12.43 5.86
C GLY A 89 10.10 11.74 5.79
N GLY A 90 10.05 10.54 5.22
CA GLY A 90 8.83 9.73 5.11
C GLY A 90 8.31 9.26 6.45
N VAL A 91 9.18 8.78 7.35
CA VAL A 91 8.79 8.36 8.70
C VAL A 91 8.25 9.54 9.51
N ILE A 92 8.97 10.66 9.52
CA ILE A 92 8.55 11.87 10.24
C ILE A 92 7.24 12.42 9.65
N GLY A 93 7.16 12.53 8.32
CA GLY A 93 5.97 13.01 7.62
C GLY A 93 4.74 12.13 7.85
N SER A 94 4.89 10.80 7.83
CA SER A 94 3.82 9.86 8.12
C SER A 94 3.33 9.99 9.56
N ALA A 95 4.26 10.06 10.53
CA ALA A 95 3.90 10.26 11.93
C ALA A 95 3.12 11.57 12.14
N LEU A 96 3.64 12.69 11.60
CA LEU A 96 2.96 13.99 11.65
C LEU A 96 1.59 13.94 10.96
N GLY A 97 1.47 13.26 9.82
CA GLY A 97 0.21 13.07 9.11
C GLY A 97 -0.83 12.37 9.98
N VAL A 98 -0.44 11.33 10.72
CA VAL A 98 -1.34 10.64 11.68
C VAL A 98 -1.77 11.58 12.81
N PHE A 99 -0.86 12.39 13.35
CA PHE A 99 -1.21 13.37 14.39
C PHE A 99 -2.19 14.42 13.88
N ILE A 100 -1.96 14.96 12.68
CA ILE A 100 -2.84 15.94 12.04
C ILE A 100 -4.21 15.32 11.77
N LEU A 101 -4.25 14.12 11.19
CA LEU A 101 -5.50 13.42 10.89
C LEU A 101 -6.32 13.18 12.16
N ARG A 102 -5.68 12.73 13.25
CA ARG A 102 -6.34 12.57 14.55
C ARG A 102 -6.88 13.89 15.08
N GLY A 103 -6.12 14.98 14.92
CA GLY A 103 -6.58 16.32 15.28
C GLY A 103 -7.84 16.72 14.50
N ILE A 104 -7.84 16.54 13.18
CA ILE A 104 -9.00 16.84 12.32
C ILE A 104 -10.22 15.98 12.71
N LEU A 105 -10.02 14.67 12.90
CA LEU A 105 -11.09 13.75 13.29
C LEU A 105 -11.65 14.04 14.70
N SER A 106 -10.83 14.59 15.61
CA SER A 106 -11.29 14.99 16.94
C SER A 106 -12.17 16.25 16.93
N ILE A 107 -12.05 17.09 15.90
CA ILE A 107 -12.83 18.33 15.73
C ILE A 107 -14.09 18.04 14.90
N GLY A 108 -13.98 17.21 13.86
CA GLY A 108 -15.09 16.76 13.03
C GLY A 108 -15.65 15.42 13.53
N GLN A 109 -16.60 15.48 14.46
CA GLN A 109 -17.29 14.34 15.09
C GLN A 109 -17.33 13.06 14.24
N GLU A 110 -16.76 11.97 14.78
CA GLU A 110 -16.89 10.51 14.60
C GLU A 110 -17.78 9.86 13.49
N LYS A 111 -18.27 10.56 12.47
CA LYS A 111 -19.37 10.09 11.61
C LYS A 111 -19.20 10.31 10.11
N PHE A 112 -17.98 10.51 9.61
CA PHE A 112 -17.78 10.65 8.16
C PHE A 112 -17.14 9.45 7.45
N PHE A 113 -16.54 8.49 8.18
CA PHE A 113 -15.74 7.42 7.55
C PHE A 113 -15.77 6.06 8.30
N ILE A 114 -16.92 5.64 8.83
CA ILE A 114 -17.18 4.23 9.18
C ILE A 114 -18.47 3.81 8.48
#